data_AF-A0AAV0DG70-F1
#
_entry.id   AF-A0AAV0DG70-F1
#
_cell.length_a   1.000
_cell.length_b   1.000
_cell.length_c   1.000
_cell.angle_alpha   90.00
_cell.angle_beta   90.00
_cell.angle_gamma   90.00
#
_symmetry.space_group_name_H-M   'P 1'
#
loop_
_entity.id
_entity.type
_entity.pdbx_description
1 polymer ?
#
loop_
_entity_poly.entity_id
_entity_poly.type
_entity_poly.pdbx_seq_one_letter_code
_entity_poly.pdbx_strand_id
1 'polypeptide(L)'
;MENDPHDAIERIAKGIKSRVDIGVISGRSGEPHYFINVADIHLSAKAGYHASKYKKYGNLCYVIGALQAFLGHQNQDLRVKVDDGEWEIYSQVTALCIGNAKYFGGGMKITPNASPSSGNFEVVTLQDFKWYDFILKLHKLYNGTHLSVKNVNSRSAHSIEVEEIDRCDGGSVYVQSDGEFLGFLPMKIHILPGAIDMIC
;
A
#
# COMPACT_ATOMS: atom_id res chain seq x y z
N MET A 1 -2.81 -21.11 -4.31
CA MET A 1 -2.87 -21.39 -5.76
C MET A 1 -1.45 -21.70 -6.18
N GLU A 2 -1.26 -22.82 -6.84
CA GLU A 2 0.03 -23.18 -7.43
C GLU A 2 0.25 -22.23 -8.61
N ASN A 3 1.40 -21.55 -8.67
CA ASN A 3 1.74 -20.62 -9.75
C ASN A 3 2.22 -21.41 -10.98
N ASP A 4 1.39 -22.34 -11.47
CA ASP A 4 1.68 -23.12 -12.69
C ASP A 4 1.24 -22.33 -13.93
N PRO A 5 2.15 -22.00 -14.86
CA PRO A 5 1.82 -21.36 -16.12
C PRO A 5 0.79 -22.13 -16.96
N HIS A 6 0.72 -23.46 -16.86
CA HIS A 6 -0.25 -24.27 -17.61
C HIS A 6 -1.69 -24.01 -17.16
N ASP A 7 -1.92 -23.91 -15.86
CA ASP A 7 -3.23 -23.56 -15.30
C ASP A 7 -3.66 -22.15 -15.74
N ALA A 8 -2.71 -21.21 -15.84
CA ALA A 8 -2.99 -19.87 -16.32
C ALA A 8 -3.46 -19.88 -17.79
N ILE A 9 -2.81 -20.68 -18.66
CA ILE A 9 -3.22 -20.84 -20.06
C ILE A 9 -4.64 -21.43 -20.14
N GLU A 10 -4.94 -22.43 -19.31
CA GLU A 10 -6.26 -23.07 -19.31
C GLU A 10 -7.37 -22.08 -18.90
N ARG A 11 -7.12 -21.24 -17.91
CA ARG A 11 -8.06 -20.17 -17.48
C ARG A 11 -8.27 -19.13 -18.57
N ILE A 12 -7.20 -18.73 -19.26
CA ILE A 12 -7.27 -17.84 -20.42
C ILE A 12 -8.13 -18.46 -21.52
N ALA A 13 -7.92 -19.74 -21.84
CA ALA A 13 -8.68 -20.45 -22.85
C ALA A 13 -10.18 -20.59 -22.48
N LYS A 14 -10.49 -20.78 -21.19
CA LYS A 14 -11.87 -20.83 -20.68
C LYS A 14 -12.57 -19.48 -20.73
N GLY A 15 -11.84 -18.37 -20.78
CA GLY A 15 -12.38 -17.02 -20.91
C GLY A 15 -13.18 -16.54 -19.70
N ILE A 16 -12.97 -17.13 -18.52
CA ILE A 16 -13.64 -16.72 -17.28
C ILE A 16 -13.05 -15.37 -16.86
N LYS A 17 -13.90 -14.36 -16.77
CA LYS A 17 -13.53 -12.98 -16.44
C LYS A 17 -14.19 -12.55 -15.15
N SER A 18 -13.47 -11.78 -14.36
CA SER A 18 -14.03 -11.02 -13.24
C SER A 18 -13.71 -9.54 -13.44
N ARG A 19 -14.65 -8.70 -13.01
CA ARG A 19 -14.40 -7.26 -12.94
C ARG A 19 -13.51 -6.96 -11.74
N VAL A 20 -12.49 -6.15 -11.99
CA VAL A 20 -11.51 -5.71 -11.00
C VAL A 20 -11.53 -4.19 -10.93
N ASP A 21 -11.51 -3.70 -9.70
CA ASP A 21 -11.42 -2.30 -9.37
C ASP A 21 -10.00 -1.79 -9.63
N ILE A 22 -9.87 -0.54 -10.06
CA ILE A 22 -8.58 0.10 -10.32
C ILE A 22 -8.41 1.29 -9.38
N GLY A 23 -7.25 1.40 -8.75
CA GLY A 23 -6.89 2.58 -8.00
C GLY A 23 -6.27 3.65 -8.88
N VAL A 24 -6.59 4.91 -8.60
CA VAL A 24 -6.11 6.08 -9.33
C VAL A 24 -5.46 7.03 -8.36
N ILE A 25 -4.22 7.41 -8.64
CA ILE A 25 -3.43 8.36 -7.87
C ILE A 25 -3.23 9.60 -8.72
N SER A 26 -3.63 10.75 -8.17
CA SER A 26 -3.45 12.05 -8.79
C SER A 26 -2.55 12.90 -7.90
N GLY A 27 -1.36 13.20 -8.42
CA GLY A 27 -0.37 14.07 -7.77
C GLY A 27 -0.29 15.45 -8.41
N ARG A 28 0.78 16.18 -8.10
CA ARG A 28 1.03 17.52 -8.65
C ARG A 28 1.36 17.53 -10.15
N SER A 29 1.82 16.41 -10.71
CA SER A 29 2.25 16.29 -12.11
C SER A 29 1.11 16.19 -13.14
N GLY A 30 -0.15 16.32 -12.70
CA GLY A 30 -1.33 16.43 -13.57
C GLY A 30 -1.83 15.10 -14.15
N GLU A 31 -0.94 14.22 -14.58
CA GLU A 31 -1.32 12.92 -15.12
C GLU A 31 -1.69 11.90 -14.02
N PRO A 32 -2.84 11.22 -14.12
CA PRO A 32 -3.22 10.17 -13.18
C PRO A 32 -2.34 8.93 -13.37
N HIS A 33 -1.92 8.32 -12.26
CA HIS A 33 -1.28 7.02 -12.23
C HIS A 33 -2.27 5.95 -11.77
N TYR A 34 -2.27 4.79 -12.42
CA TYR A 34 -3.20 3.70 -12.15
C TYR A 34 -2.48 2.53 -11.49
N PHE A 35 -3.10 1.92 -10.48
CA PHE A 35 -2.55 0.76 -9.79
C PHE A 35 -3.62 -0.29 -9.50
N ILE A 36 -3.21 -1.55 -9.38
CA ILE A 36 -4.10 -2.70 -9.16
C ILE A 36 -3.98 -3.23 -7.74
N ASN A 37 -2.78 -3.22 -7.15
CA ASN A 37 -2.54 -3.92 -5.88
C ASN A 37 -2.54 -2.97 -4.68
N VAL A 38 -1.54 -2.11 -4.57
CA VAL A 38 -1.37 -1.25 -3.40
C VAL A 38 -0.66 0.05 -3.74
N ALA A 39 -1.10 1.12 -3.07
CA ALA A 39 -0.36 2.37 -2.94
C ALA A 39 0.23 2.45 -1.53
N ASP A 40 1.52 2.70 -1.45
CA ASP A 40 2.28 2.81 -0.22
C ASP A 40 2.76 4.25 -0.02
N ILE A 41 2.67 4.73 1.21
CA ILE A 41 3.07 6.08 1.60
C ILE A 41 3.99 6.01 2.83
N HIS A 42 5.01 6.87 2.83
CA HIS A 42 6.00 7.03 3.90
C HIS A 42 6.97 5.86 4.03
N LEU A 43 7.11 5.22 5.20
CA LEU A 43 8.08 4.13 5.39
C LEU A 43 7.84 2.97 4.42
N SER A 44 6.57 2.60 4.16
CA SER A 44 6.27 1.45 3.29
C SER A 44 6.71 1.70 1.84
N ALA A 45 6.56 2.93 1.34
CA ALA A 45 7.09 3.32 0.03
C ALA A 45 8.63 3.26 -0.01
N LYS A 46 9.29 3.77 1.03
CA LYS A 46 10.75 3.67 1.15
C LYS A 46 11.21 2.21 1.21
N ALA A 47 10.48 1.37 1.95
CA ALA A 47 10.77 -0.06 2.10
C ALA A 47 10.59 -0.81 0.77
N GLY A 48 9.54 -0.53 0.01
CA GLY A 48 9.31 -1.09 -1.32
C GLY A 48 10.43 -0.73 -2.30
N TYR A 49 10.86 0.53 -2.29
CA TYR A 49 12.02 0.99 -3.08
C TYR A 49 13.30 0.22 -2.73
N HIS A 50 13.65 0.07 -1.44
CA HIS A 50 14.83 -0.69 -1.03
C HIS A 50 14.70 -2.19 -1.35
N ALA A 51 13.54 -2.80 -1.07
CA ALA A 51 13.29 -4.21 -1.34
C ALA A 51 13.46 -4.57 -2.82
N SER A 52 13.08 -3.66 -3.73
CA SER A 52 13.22 -3.85 -5.18
C SER A 52 14.67 -4.16 -5.61
N LYS A 53 15.66 -3.62 -4.89
CA LYS A 53 17.10 -3.84 -5.16
C LYS A 53 17.59 -5.24 -4.76
N TYR A 54 16.84 -5.92 -3.88
CA TYR A 54 17.22 -7.20 -3.29
C TYR A 54 16.30 -8.36 -3.72
N LYS A 55 15.48 -8.21 -4.76
CA LYS A 55 14.54 -9.24 -5.26
C LYS A 55 15.15 -10.66 -5.41
N LYS A 56 16.46 -10.73 -5.63
CA LYS A 56 17.26 -11.98 -5.72
C LYS A 56 17.21 -12.85 -4.45
N TYR A 57 16.86 -12.26 -3.29
CA TYR A 57 16.81 -12.94 -1.99
C TYR A 57 15.40 -13.41 -1.59
N GLY A 58 14.46 -13.45 -2.53
CA GLY A 58 13.08 -13.88 -2.26
C GLY A 58 12.42 -13.05 -1.15
N ASN A 59 11.69 -13.69 -0.24
CA ASN A 59 10.93 -12.97 0.80
C ASN A 59 11.80 -12.17 1.80
N LEU A 60 13.09 -12.50 1.92
CA LEU A 60 14.03 -11.75 2.78
C LEU A 60 14.27 -10.32 2.27
N CYS A 61 14.05 -10.06 0.97
CA CYS A 61 14.25 -8.72 0.41
C CYS A 61 13.34 -7.67 1.06
N TYR A 62 12.13 -8.06 1.48
CA TYR A 62 11.19 -7.15 2.14
C TYR A 62 11.61 -6.83 3.57
N VAL A 63 12.19 -7.79 4.29
CA VAL A 63 12.72 -7.55 5.64
C VAL A 63 13.92 -6.62 5.58
N ILE A 64 14.86 -6.88 4.67
CA ILE A 64 16.05 -6.04 4.45
C ILE A 64 15.61 -4.64 3.99
N GLY A 65 14.66 -4.56 3.06
CA GLY A 65 14.12 -3.30 2.56
C GLY A 65 13.46 -2.47 3.65
N ALA A 66 12.65 -3.10 4.51
CA ALA A 66 12.04 -2.44 5.65
C ALA A 66 13.08 -1.92 6.66
N LEU A 67 14.07 -2.75 7.03
CA LEU A 67 15.15 -2.34 7.93
C LEU A 67 15.96 -1.17 7.37
N GLN A 68 16.27 -1.19 6.07
CA GLN A 68 16.94 -0.07 5.40
C GLN A 68 16.05 1.18 5.35
N ALA A 69 14.74 1.02 5.14
CA ALA A 69 13.82 2.14 5.16
C ALA A 69 13.80 2.82 6.53
N PHE A 70 13.84 2.05 7.62
CA PHE A 70 13.91 2.57 8.99
C PHE A 70 15.18 3.39 9.26
N LEU A 71 16.29 3.13 8.55
CA LEU A 71 17.51 3.93 8.70
C LEU A 71 17.25 5.37 8.23
N GLY A 72 17.36 6.31 9.18
CA GLY A 72 17.10 7.73 8.94
C GLY A 72 15.63 8.07 8.70
N HIS A 73 14.70 7.15 9.00
CA HIS A 73 13.27 7.45 8.97
C HIS A 73 12.82 8.11 10.26
N GLN A 74 11.93 9.09 10.12
CA GLN A 74 11.26 9.74 11.23
C GLN A 74 9.76 9.67 10.98
N ASN A 75 9.01 9.29 12.02
CA ASN A 75 7.56 9.31 11.96
C ASN A 75 7.09 10.76 11.83
N GLN A 76 6.07 10.99 11.01
CA GLN A 76 5.57 12.33 10.73
C GLN A 76 4.06 12.41 10.93
N ASP A 77 3.59 13.59 11.30
CA ASP A 77 2.17 13.85 11.40
C ASP A 77 1.62 14.17 10.01
N LEU A 78 0.57 13.46 9.60
CA LEU A 78 -0.06 13.61 8.29
C LEU A 78 -1.48 14.11 8.44
N ARG A 79 -1.92 14.95 7.50
CA ARG A 79 -3.32 15.30 7.33
C ARG A 79 -3.94 14.32 6.36
N VAL A 80 -5.05 13.70 6.75
CA VAL A 80 -5.73 12.70 5.92
C VAL A 80 -7.21 13.00 5.84
N LYS A 81 -7.75 13.01 4.63
CA LYS A 81 -9.18 13.12 4.35
C LYS A 81 -9.65 11.82 3.73
N VAL A 82 -10.76 11.26 4.19
CA VAL A 82 -11.36 10.05 3.61
C VAL A 82 -12.79 10.31 3.19
N ASP A 83 -13.16 9.78 2.02
CA ASP A 83 -14.52 9.82 1.46
C ASP A 83 -15.13 11.21 1.46
N ASP A 84 -14.33 12.20 1.09
CA ASP A 84 -14.68 13.62 1.08
C ASP A 84 -15.16 14.21 2.42
N GLY A 85 -14.91 13.51 3.53
CA GLY A 85 -15.19 13.98 4.89
C GLY A 85 -14.25 15.07 5.39
N GLU A 86 -14.17 15.22 6.71
CA GLU A 86 -13.29 16.22 7.32
C GLU A 86 -11.83 15.79 7.29
N TRP A 87 -10.94 16.78 7.29
CA TRP A 87 -9.52 16.52 7.43
C TRP A 87 -9.17 16.12 8.87
N GLU A 88 -8.60 14.93 9.02
CA GLU A 88 -8.13 14.38 10.29
C GLU A 88 -6.60 14.46 10.39
N ILE A 89 -6.07 14.63 11.61
CA ILE A 89 -4.63 14.58 11.87
C ILE A 89 -4.27 13.18 12.36
N TYR A 90 -3.36 12.54 11.64
CA TYR A 90 -2.77 11.26 11.99
C TYR A 90 -1.38 11.54 12.53
N SER A 91 -1.19 11.37 13.84
CA SER A 91 0.10 11.62 14.48
C SER A 91 1.07 10.46 14.33
N GLN A 92 2.36 10.78 14.26
CA GLN A 92 3.47 9.83 14.23
C GLN A 92 3.28 8.69 13.22
N VAL A 93 2.77 8.99 12.02
CA VAL A 93 2.56 8.00 10.98
C VAL A 93 3.91 7.43 10.54
N THR A 94 4.06 6.13 10.70
CA THR A 94 5.20 5.37 10.20
C THR A 94 4.93 4.94 8.76
N ALA A 95 3.78 4.33 8.50
CA ALA A 95 3.40 3.88 7.17
C ALA A 95 1.89 4.02 6.95
N LEU A 96 1.50 4.31 5.72
CA LEU A 96 0.11 4.33 5.29
C LEU A 96 0.00 3.51 4.00
N CYS A 97 -0.71 2.39 4.07
CA CYS A 97 -0.88 1.43 2.99
C CYS A 97 -2.33 1.46 2.52
N ILE A 98 -2.56 1.67 1.23
CA ILE A 98 -3.88 1.75 0.61
C ILE A 98 -3.98 0.60 -0.38
N GLY A 99 -4.58 -0.51 0.06
CA GLY A 99 -4.63 -1.75 -0.71
C GLY A 99 -5.98 -1.99 -1.36
N ASN A 100 -5.92 -2.37 -2.63
CA ASN A 100 -7.04 -2.91 -3.40
C ASN A 100 -7.03 -4.45 -3.38
N ALA A 101 -5.86 -5.07 -3.20
CA ALA A 101 -5.73 -6.52 -3.02
C ALA A 101 -5.05 -6.89 -1.69
N LYS A 102 -5.16 -8.17 -1.33
CA LYS A 102 -4.76 -8.66 -0.01
C LYS A 102 -3.26 -8.83 0.17
N TYR A 103 -2.56 -9.14 -0.92
CA TYR A 103 -1.21 -9.65 -0.87
C TYR A 103 -0.24 -8.67 -1.49
N PHE A 104 0.76 -8.28 -0.71
CA PHE A 104 1.89 -7.49 -1.18
C PHE A 104 3.20 -8.18 -0.84
N GLY A 105 4.26 -7.81 -1.55
CA GLY A 105 5.63 -8.07 -1.15
C GLY A 105 5.96 -9.52 -0.77
N GLY A 106 5.74 -10.49 -1.67
CA GLY A 106 6.12 -11.89 -1.42
C GLY A 106 5.18 -12.66 -0.49
N GLY A 107 3.93 -12.20 -0.33
CA GLY A 107 2.88 -12.90 0.41
C GLY A 107 2.50 -12.26 1.75
N MET A 108 3.03 -11.06 2.04
CA MET A 108 2.59 -10.27 3.20
C MET A 108 1.14 -9.83 3.01
N LYS A 109 0.32 -10.02 4.05
CA LYS A 109 -1.09 -9.65 4.05
C LYS A 109 -1.31 -8.30 4.72
N ILE A 110 -0.73 -7.23 4.16
CA ILE A 110 -0.80 -5.89 4.75
C ILE A 110 -2.25 -5.37 4.86
N THR A 111 -3.08 -5.72 3.88
CA THR A 111 -4.49 -5.35 3.75
C THR A 111 -5.34 -6.61 3.66
N PRO A 112 -5.51 -7.35 4.77
CA PRO A 112 -6.08 -8.70 4.75
C PRO A 112 -7.59 -8.71 4.41
N ASN A 113 -8.27 -7.58 4.58
CA ASN A 113 -9.68 -7.40 4.28
C ASN A 113 -9.93 -6.82 2.88
N ALA A 114 -8.90 -6.32 2.18
CA ALA A 114 -9.04 -5.79 0.83
C ALA A 114 -9.65 -6.82 -0.13
N SER A 115 -10.51 -6.34 -1.03
CA SER A 115 -11.09 -7.15 -2.08
C SER A 115 -11.07 -6.36 -3.38
N PRO A 116 -10.45 -6.91 -4.45
CA PRO A 116 -10.25 -6.21 -5.72
C PRO A 116 -11.55 -5.98 -6.52
N SER A 117 -12.71 -6.23 -5.93
CA SER A 117 -14.04 -6.06 -6.52
C SER A 117 -15.07 -5.48 -5.54
N SER A 118 -14.61 -4.98 -4.38
CA SER A 118 -15.51 -4.43 -3.35
C SER A 118 -15.92 -2.98 -3.59
N GLY A 119 -15.28 -2.29 -4.52
CA GLY A 119 -15.48 -0.87 -4.78
C GLY A 119 -14.88 0.06 -3.72
N ASN A 120 -14.09 -0.48 -2.78
CA ASN A 120 -13.38 0.25 -1.73
C ASN A 120 -11.95 -0.27 -1.55
N PHE A 121 -11.05 0.61 -1.12
CA PHE A 121 -9.74 0.23 -0.59
C PHE A 121 -9.83 -0.16 0.88
N GLU A 122 -8.88 -0.99 1.31
CA GLU A 122 -8.51 -1.07 2.72
C GLU A 122 -7.30 -0.16 2.97
N VAL A 123 -7.48 0.82 3.87
CA VAL A 123 -6.43 1.74 4.29
C VAL A 123 -5.92 1.30 5.66
N VAL A 124 -4.65 0.90 5.71
CA VAL A 124 -3.97 0.47 6.92
C VAL A 124 -2.92 1.51 7.31
N THR A 125 -3.06 2.07 8.50
CA THR A 125 -2.14 3.06 9.07
C THR A 125 -1.34 2.44 10.22
N LEU A 126 -0.03 2.58 10.17
CA LEU A 126 0.88 2.22 11.26
C LEU A 126 1.41 3.52 11.88
N GLN A 127 1.28 3.66 13.20
CA GLN A 127 1.69 4.86 13.94
C GLN A 127 2.67 4.51 15.06
N ASP A 128 3.68 5.35 15.28
CA ASP A 128 4.68 5.19 16.34
C ASP A 128 5.37 3.80 16.32
N PHE A 129 5.64 3.28 15.12
CA PHE A 129 6.40 2.04 14.95
C PHE A 129 7.88 2.33 14.86
N LYS A 130 8.69 1.48 15.50
CA LYS A 130 10.14 1.43 15.30
C LYS A 130 10.55 0.15 14.58
N TRP A 131 11.81 0.07 14.19
CA TRP A 131 12.33 -1.09 13.46
C TRP A 131 12.15 -2.41 14.21
N TYR A 132 12.29 -2.41 15.54
CA TYR A 132 12.11 -3.62 16.35
C TYR A 132 10.64 -4.06 16.43
N ASP A 133 9.69 -3.11 16.42
CA ASP A 133 8.27 -3.43 16.37
C ASP A 133 7.96 -4.20 15.10
N PHE A 134 8.46 -3.73 13.96
CA PHE A 134 8.29 -4.40 12.68
C PHE A 134 8.81 -5.84 12.71
N ILE A 135 10.03 -6.06 13.21
CA ILE A 135 10.61 -7.41 13.28
C ILE A 135 9.81 -8.33 14.21
N LEU A 136 9.44 -7.85 15.41
CA LEU A 136 8.65 -8.64 16.36
C LEU A 136 7.27 -8.99 15.82
N LYS A 137 6.65 -8.08 15.05
CA LYS A 137 5.28 -8.21 14.54
C LYS A 137 5.21 -8.77 13.11
N LEU A 138 6.35 -9.09 12.50
CA LEU A 138 6.44 -9.58 11.11
C LEU A 138 5.60 -10.84 10.88
N HIS A 139 5.61 -11.79 11.82
CA HIS A 139 4.79 -13.00 11.73
C HIS A 139 3.29 -12.68 11.68
N LYS A 140 2.82 -11.65 12.39
CA LYS A 140 1.43 -11.21 12.35
C LYS A 140 1.07 -10.60 10.99
N LEU A 141 2.01 -9.87 10.38
CA LEU A 141 1.83 -9.28 9.06
C LEU A 141 1.68 -10.35 7.95
N TYR A 142 2.51 -11.40 7.98
CA TYR A 142 2.36 -12.51 7.04
C TYR A 142 1.08 -13.32 7.29
N ASN A 143 0.65 -13.44 8.55
CA ASN A 143 -0.59 -14.11 8.90
C ASN A 143 -1.84 -13.24 8.66
N GLY A 144 -1.69 -11.92 8.45
CA GLY A 144 -2.80 -10.97 8.33
C GLY A 144 -3.48 -10.62 9.66
N THR A 145 -2.84 -10.90 10.80
CA THR A 145 -3.38 -10.63 12.15
C THR A 145 -2.80 -9.38 12.79
N HIS A 146 -1.99 -8.61 12.06
CA HIS A 146 -1.39 -7.35 12.51
C HIS A 146 -2.42 -6.26 12.82
N LEU A 147 -3.65 -6.36 12.29
CA LEU A 147 -4.73 -5.41 12.62
C LEU A 147 -5.10 -5.41 14.12
N SER A 148 -4.78 -6.48 14.85
CA SER A 148 -4.97 -6.54 16.32
C SER A 148 -3.87 -5.84 17.13
N VAL A 149 -2.84 -5.34 16.46
CA VAL A 149 -1.66 -4.75 17.11
C VAL A 149 -1.93 -3.30 17.46
N LYS A 150 -1.49 -2.88 18.65
CA LYS A 150 -1.53 -1.48 19.08
C LYS A 150 -0.86 -0.56 18.05
N ASN A 151 -1.50 0.58 17.78
CA ASN A 151 -1.10 1.58 16.80
C ASN A 151 -1.16 1.10 15.33
N VAL A 152 -1.89 0.02 15.04
CA VAL A 152 -2.30 -0.36 13.69
C VAL A 152 -3.79 -0.10 13.59
N ASN A 153 -4.19 0.73 12.64
CA ASN A 153 -5.59 1.01 12.35
C ASN A 153 -5.90 0.60 10.91
N SER A 154 -7.08 0.04 10.67
CA SER A 154 -7.59 -0.26 9.34
C SER A 154 -8.96 0.41 9.15
N ARG A 155 -9.20 0.96 7.96
CA ARG A 155 -10.50 1.49 7.55
C ARG A 155 -10.76 1.22 6.07
N SER A 156 -12.02 1.02 5.74
CA SER A 156 -12.48 1.00 4.34
C SER A 156 -12.60 2.44 3.83
N ALA A 157 -12.20 2.70 2.59
CA ALA A 157 -12.32 4.01 1.97
C ALA A 157 -12.53 3.89 0.45
N HIS A 158 -13.40 4.72 -0.12
CA HIS A 158 -13.56 4.88 -1.56
C HIS A 158 -12.53 5.89 -2.13
N SER A 159 -12.23 6.93 -1.35
CA SER A 159 -11.21 7.93 -1.67
C SER A 159 -10.43 8.37 -0.44
N ILE A 160 -9.18 8.76 -0.64
CA ILE A 160 -8.29 9.26 0.40
C ILE A 160 -7.38 10.35 -0.17
N GLU A 161 -7.29 11.46 0.55
CA GLU A 161 -6.33 12.53 0.28
C GLU A 161 -5.35 12.62 1.45
N VAL A 162 -4.07 12.77 1.13
CA VAL A 162 -3.00 12.78 2.13
C VAL A 162 -2.09 13.98 1.90
N GLU A 163 -1.82 14.72 2.97
CA GLU A 163 -0.91 15.88 2.97
C GLU A 163 0.07 15.83 4.16
N GLU A 164 1.27 16.37 3.95
CA GLU A 164 2.21 16.69 5.02
C GLU A 164 1.73 17.95 5.76
N ILE A 165 1.77 17.94 7.10
CA ILE A 165 1.44 19.11 7.93
C ILE A 165 2.56 20.15 7.86
N ASP A 166 3.80 19.72 8.07
CA ASP A 166 4.99 20.58 8.05
C ASP A 166 5.64 20.55 6.66
N ARG A 167 5.12 21.39 5.75
CA ARG A 167 5.65 21.52 4.39
C ARG A 167 7.03 22.18 4.41
N CYS A 168 8.09 21.39 4.45
CA CYS A 168 9.42 21.83 4.00
C CYS A 168 9.45 21.78 2.46
N ASP A 169 9.94 22.84 1.82
CA ASP A 169 10.01 22.97 0.35
C ASP A 169 10.58 21.71 -0.31
N GLY A 170 9.72 20.93 -0.97
CA GLY A 170 10.08 19.70 -1.69
C GLY A 170 9.23 18.47 -1.36
N GLY A 171 8.56 18.43 -0.20
CA GLY A 171 7.87 17.22 0.29
C GLY A 171 8.87 16.14 0.71
N SER A 172 8.65 15.51 1.86
CA SER A 172 9.57 14.52 2.42
C SER A 172 8.98 13.10 2.47
N VAL A 173 7.67 12.98 2.26
CA VAL A 173 6.97 11.71 2.38
C VAL A 173 6.84 11.04 1.01
N TYR A 174 7.56 9.93 0.87
CA TYR A 174 7.59 9.10 -0.34
C TYR A 174 6.22 8.48 -0.63
N VAL A 175 5.87 8.41 -1.92
CA VAL A 175 4.69 7.71 -2.43
C VAL A 175 5.13 6.72 -3.52
N GLN A 176 4.59 5.51 -3.45
CA GLN A 176 4.84 4.43 -4.39
C GLN A 176 3.53 3.70 -4.68
N SER A 177 3.39 3.11 -5.85
CA SER A 177 2.34 2.11 -6.12
C SER A 177 2.88 0.97 -6.96
N ASP A 178 2.44 -0.26 -6.67
CA ASP A 178 2.78 -1.49 -7.41
C ASP A 178 4.29 -1.70 -7.72
N GLY A 179 5.18 -1.08 -6.95
CA GLY A 179 6.62 -1.14 -7.15
C GLY A 179 7.24 0.08 -7.85
N GLU A 180 6.45 1.05 -8.31
CA GLU A 180 6.89 2.26 -9.01
C GLU A 180 6.83 3.51 -8.13
N PHE A 181 7.93 4.27 -8.08
CA PHE A 181 8.01 5.49 -7.28
C PHE A 181 7.26 6.64 -7.99
N LEU A 182 6.33 7.28 -7.28
CA LEU A 182 5.45 8.31 -7.83
C LEU A 182 5.79 9.74 -7.39
N GLY A 183 6.81 9.90 -6.53
CA GLY A 183 7.18 11.19 -5.97
C GLY A 183 6.77 11.33 -4.51
N PHE A 184 6.30 12.52 -4.15
CA PHE A 184 6.05 12.92 -2.76
C PHE A 184 4.62 13.46 -2.59
N LEU A 185 4.14 13.51 -1.35
CA LEU A 185 2.87 14.14 -1.02
C LEU A 185 2.83 15.63 -1.43
N PRO A 186 1.64 16.23 -1.66
CA PRO A 186 0.30 15.66 -1.47
C PRO A 186 -0.16 14.76 -2.62
N MET A 187 -1.04 13.81 -2.31
CA MET A 187 -1.65 12.90 -3.28
C MET A 187 -3.13 12.68 -2.97
N LYS A 188 -3.94 12.60 -4.03
CA LYS A 188 -5.34 12.15 -3.97
C LYS A 188 -5.44 10.77 -4.60
N ILE A 189 -6.11 9.85 -3.90
CA ILE A 189 -6.25 8.46 -4.31
C ILE A 189 -7.74 8.11 -4.28
N HIS A 190 -8.25 7.53 -5.36
CA HIS A 190 -9.65 7.10 -5.43
C HIS A 190 -9.76 5.81 -6.24
N ILE A 191 -10.84 5.06 -6.02
CA ILE A 191 -11.08 3.79 -6.69
C ILE A 191 -12.06 3.95 -7.85
N LEU A 192 -11.81 3.23 -8.93
CA LEU A 192 -12.70 3.05 -10.07
C LEU A 192 -13.28 1.64 -10.03
N PRO A 193 -14.52 1.46 -9.55
CA PRO A 193 -15.11 0.14 -9.39
C PRO A 193 -15.31 -0.59 -10.74
N GLY A 194 -14.88 -1.84 -10.82
CA GLY A 194 -15.06 -2.72 -11.98
C GLY A 194 -14.54 -2.15 -13.30
N ALA A 195 -13.46 -1.37 -13.26
CA ALA A 195 -12.94 -0.64 -14.41
C ALA A 195 -12.31 -1.56 -15.48
N ILE A 196 -11.83 -2.75 -15.09
CA ILE A 196 -11.23 -3.71 -16.03
C ILE A 196 -11.83 -5.11 -15.88
N ASP A 197 -11.88 -5.85 -16.99
CA ASP A 197 -12.13 -7.28 -16.98
C ASP A 197 -10.79 -8.03 -16.92
N MET A 198 -10.57 -8.79 -15.86
CA MET A 198 -9.38 -9.61 -15.68
C MET A 198 -9.73 -11.10 -15.80
N ILE A 199 -8.91 -11.85 -16.51
CA ILE A 199 -9.04 -13.31 -16.57
C ILE A 199 -8.62 -13.90 -15.23
N CYS A 200 -9.46 -14.76 -14.67
CA CYS A 200 -9.30 -15.32 -13.32
C CYS A 200 -9.21 -16.86 -13.34
#